data_AF-A0A2E7DS96-F1
#
_entry.id   AF-A0A2E7DS96-F1
#
_cell.length_a   1.000
_cell.length_b   1.000
_cell.length_c   1.000
_cell.angle_alpha   90.00
_cell.angle_beta   90.00
_cell.angle_gamma   90.00
#
_symmetry.space_group_name_H-M   'P 1'
#
loop_
_entity.id
_entity.type
_entity.pdbx_description
1 polymer ?
#
loop_
_entity_poly.entity_id
_entity_poly.type
_entity_poly.pdbx_seq_one_letter_code
_entity_poly.pdbx_strand_id
1 'polypeptide(L)'
;MQNIFGPGEFFVEDSVIDKFYNDTTVKNLDIDELNKDYINQYTILRSQTDTKKTVVIKSIDRSLYKNVVPKTDLVVSGVSPRDVKQFMLLESLQDSNTLMTIGLGQAGTGKSTIAMAYALEDHFNTKRKIHLSKPTSLVGGTKSTFGPVPGDMGEKYAPHIQHFYCILEDILGSKSKNYLDVMKRDGKINFTPIEYARGFTFKNCIFIVDEVQNLTWHELKTISSRMGENSKLILLGDLAQIDRKYSLQDSGIYNMISSDKFKKSSLTSCIYLTEQYRSPLATLIADIDDDKRTRENKSKGTVRKRNTSNTKTV
;
A
#
# COMPACT_ATOMS: atom_id res chain seq x y z
N MET A 1 9.58 -14.74 4.91
CA MET A 1 8.41 -14.02 4.34
C MET A 1 8.57 -12.50 4.41
N GLN A 2 9.28 -11.93 5.41
CA GLN A 2 9.57 -10.49 5.48
C GLN A 2 10.36 -9.94 4.27
N ASN A 3 11.27 -10.72 3.66
CA ASN A 3 12.07 -10.27 2.50
C ASN A 3 11.34 -10.32 1.14
N ILE A 4 10.05 -10.66 1.09
CA ILE A 4 9.30 -10.71 -0.18
C ILE A 4 8.48 -9.41 -0.37
N PHE A 5 8.14 -8.72 0.71
CA PHE A 5 7.08 -7.70 0.71
C PHE A 5 7.54 -6.44 1.45
N GLY A 6 8.20 -5.52 0.75
CA GLY A 6 8.52 -4.20 1.27
C GLY A 6 9.95 -3.75 1.02
N PRO A 7 10.29 -2.51 1.44
CA PRO A 7 11.67 -2.08 1.43
C PRO A 7 12.49 -3.02 2.32
N GLY A 8 13.46 -3.71 1.71
CA GLY A 8 14.40 -4.52 2.46
C GLY A 8 15.22 -3.64 3.40
N GLU A 9 15.48 -4.10 4.61
CA GLU A 9 16.47 -3.48 5.49
C GLU A 9 17.68 -4.39 5.54
N PHE A 10 18.84 -3.89 5.10
CA PHE A 10 20.09 -4.65 5.09
C PHE A 10 21.16 -3.91 5.89
N PHE A 11 21.95 -4.68 6.63
CA PHE A 11 23.09 -4.18 7.35
C PHE A 11 24.34 -4.37 6.51
N VAL A 12 25.01 -3.29 6.15
CA VAL A 12 26.16 -3.27 5.24
C VAL A 12 27.36 -2.56 5.87
N GLU A 13 28.54 -2.78 5.30
CA GLU A 13 29.74 -2.03 5.62
C GLU A 13 29.57 -0.53 5.33
N ASP A 14 30.19 0.32 6.17
CA ASP A 14 30.16 1.78 6.03
C ASP A 14 30.55 2.25 4.63
N SER A 15 31.55 1.59 4.03
CA SER A 15 32.04 1.89 2.70
C SER A 15 30.98 1.77 1.60
N VAL A 16 29.92 0.97 1.80
CA VAL A 16 28.81 0.86 0.86
C VAL A 16 27.89 2.07 0.98
N ILE A 17 27.65 2.56 2.20
CA ILE A 17 26.82 3.74 2.47
C ILE A 17 27.54 5.01 2.01
N ASP A 18 28.84 5.11 2.30
CA ASP A 18 29.65 6.29 1.96
C ASP A 18 29.69 6.53 0.44
N LYS A 19 29.58 5.48 -0.39
CA LYS A 19 29.40 5.62 -1.86
C LYS A 19 28.17 6.46 -2.21
N PHE A 20 27.06 6.28 -1.50
CA PHE A 20 25.82 7.03 -1.77
C PHE A 20 25.79 8.44 -1.17
N TYR A 21 26.64 8.73 -0.18
CA TYR A 21 26.84 10.09 0.30
C TYR A 21 27.72 10.91 -0.65
N ASN A 22 28.68 10.26 -1.30
CA ASN A 22 29.54 10.91 -2.29
C ASN A 22 28.85 11.03 -3.66
N ASP A 23 28.12 9.99 -4.08
CA ASP A 23 27.43 9.93 -5.37
C ASP A 23 25.93 9.69 -5.20
N THR A 24 25.10 10.48 -5.87
CA THR A 24 23.64 10.28 -5.85
C THR A 24 23.19 8.97 -6.50
N THR A 25 24.05 8.37 -7.33
CA THR A 25 23.77 7.11 -8.03
C THR A 25 24.99 6.21 -8.02
N VAL A 26 24.78 4.93 -7.70
CA VAL A 26 25.84 3.92 -7.64
C VAL A 26 25.47 2.77 -8.57
N LYS A 27 26.46 2.29 -9.34
CA LYS A 27 26.32 1.13 -10.22
C LYS A 27 26.89 -0.13 -9.56
N ASN A 28 26.35 -1.28 -9.93
CA ASN A 28 26.85 -2.61 -9.57
C ASN A 28 27.07 -2.76 -8.07
N LEU A 29 26.03 -2.46 -7.28
CA LEU A 29 26.06 -2.67 -5.85
C LEU A 29 26.23 -4.17 -5.55
N ASP A 30 27.17 -4.48 -4.65
CA ASP A 30 27.45 -5.84 -4.23
C ASP A 30 26.89 -6.10 -2.84
N ILE A 31 25.62 -6.48 -2.81
CA ILE A 31 24.90 -6.92 -1.62
C ILE A 31 24.27 -8.25 -1.98
N ASP A 32 24.74 -9.35 -1.38
CA ASP A 32 24.33 -10.72 -1.72
C ASP A 32 22.82 -10.95 -1.56
N GLU A 33 22.22 -10.29 -0.58
CA GLU A 33 20.81 -10.45 -0.21
C GLU A 33 19.87 -9.59 -1.09
N LEU A 34 20.43 -8.65 -1.85
CA LEU A 34 19.67 -7.74 -2.69
C LEU A 34 19.38 -8.38 -4.05
N ASN A 35 18.09 -8.52 -4.38
CA ASN A 35 17.72 -9.06 -5.68
C ASN A 35 17.90 -7.99 -6.77
N LYS A 36 18.99 -8.12 -7.53
CA LYS A 36 19.38 -7.22 -8.61
C LYS A 36 18.39 -7.19 -9.77
N ASP A 37 17.44 -8.13 -9.88
CA ASP A 37 16.44 -8.06 -10.95
C ASP A 37 15.25 -7.14 -10.61
N TYR A 38 15.07 -6.75 -9.34
CA TYR A 38 13.90 -5.99 -8.91
C TYR A 38 14.08 -4.50 -9.19
N ILE A 39 13.09 -3.89 -9.84
CA ILE A 39 13.09 -2.47 -10.26
C ILE A 39 12.08 -1.69 -9.41
N ASN A 40 12.36 -0.40 -9.17
CA ASN A 40 11.61 0.50 -8.29
C ASN A 40 11.41 -0.07 -6.89
N GLN A 41 12.36 -0.91 -6.46
CA GLN A 41 12.39 -1.44 -5.11
C GLN A 41 13.19 -0.47 -4.25
N TYR A 42 12.57 -0.06 -3.14
CA TYR A 42 13.26 0.73 -2.12
C TYR A 42 14.00 -0.21 -1.18
N THR A 43 15.10 0.25 -0.60
CA THR A 43 15.89 -0.51 0.35
C THR A 43 16.53 0.44 1.33
N ILE A 44 16.49 0.10 2.61
CA ILE A 44 17.18 0.83 3.68
C ILE A 44 18.50 0.09 3.93
N LEU A 45 19.61 0.77 3.68
CA LEU A 45 20.91 0.30 4.09
C LEU A 45 21.23 0.95 5.44
N ARG A 46 21.64 0.12 6.39
CA ARG A 46 22.11 0.55 7.71
C ARG A 46 23.55 0.10 7.89
N SER A 47 24.38 0.91 8.53
CA SER A 47 25.73 0.49 8.83
C SER A 47 25.70 -0.62 9.89
N GLN A 48 26.61 -1.59 9.74
CA GLN A 48 26.85 -2.63 10.73
C GLN A 48 27.54 -2.10 12.00
N THR A 49 28.25 -0.97 11.92
CA THR A 49 29.08 -0.43 13.01
C THR A 49 28.50 0.84 13.63
N ASP A 50 27.84 1.70 12.83
CA ASP A 50 27.22 2.95 13.25
C ASP A 50 25.71 2.92 12.98
N THR A 51 24.92 2.74 14.04
CA THR A 51 23.45 2.68 13.95
C THR A 51 22.80 3.96 13.42
N LYS A 52 23.51 5.09 13.40
CA LYS A 52 23.03 6.36 12.84
C LYS A 52 23.30 6.50 11.35
N LYS A 53 24.28 5.77 10.80
CA LYS A 53 24.56 5.78 9.36
C LYS A 53 23.52 4.93 8.62
N THR A 54 22.69 5.59 7.83
CA THR A 54 21.70 4.92 6.99
C THR A 54 21.48 5.66 5.68
N VAL A 55 21.22 4.91 4.62
CA VAL A 55 20.81 5.48 3.33
C VAL A 55 19.61 4.72 2.80
N VAL A 56 18.69 5.44 2.18
CA VAL A 56 17.58 4.86 1.43
C VAL A 56 17.97 4.85 -0.03
N ILE A 57 17.88 3.68 -0.66
CA ILE A 57 18.16 3.52 -2.08
C ILE A 57 16.93 3.03 -2.82
N LYS A 58 16.84 3.39 -4.10
CA LYS A 58 15.85 2.86 -5.05
C LYS A 58 16.58 2.20 -6.21
N SER A 59 16.21 0.97 -6.57
CA SER A 59 16.67 0.34 -7.80
C SER A 59 16.01 0.99 -9.01
N ILE A 60 16.81 1.52 -9.93
CA ILE A 60 16.34 2.17 -11.17
C ILE A 60 16.34 1.16 -12.32
N ASP A 61 17.37 0.34 -12.37
CA ASP A 61 17.48 -0.83 -13.25
C ASP A 61 18.22 -1.95 -12.50
N ARG A 62 18.67 -2.99 -13.22
CA ARG A 62 19.33 -4.13 -12.60
C ARG A 62 20.66 -3.83 -11.90
N SER A 63 21.29 -2.73 -12.28
CA SER A 63 22.65 -2.37 -11.91
C SER A 63 22.73 -1.00 -11.25
N LEU A 64 21.76 -0.12 -11.51
CA LEU A 64 21.78 1.27 -11.08
C LEU A 64 20.87 1.50 -9.87
N TYR A 65 21.45 2.07 -8.82
CA TYR A 65 20.79 2.41 -7.59
C TYR A 65 20.90 3.92 -7.35
N LYS A 66 19.80 4.54 -6.94
CA LYS A 66 19.73 5.97 -6.64
C LYS A 66 19.56 6.17 -5.14
N ASN A 67 20.33 7.07 -4.55
CA ASN A 67 20.09 7.58 -3.20
C ASN A 67 18.80 8.41 -3.19
N VAL A 68 17.85 8.04 -2.33
CA VAL A 68 16.59 8.74 -2.13
C VAL A 68 16.62 9.38 -0.74
N VAL A 69 17.11 10.62 -0.67
CA VAL A 69 17.28 11.33 0.59
C VAL A 69 15.91 11.70 1.18
N PRO A 70 15.54 11.19 2.37
CA PRO A 70 14.33 11.60 3.06
C PRO A 70 14.35 13.10 3.33
N LYS A 71 13.37 13.81 2.79
CA LYS A 71 13.21 15.25 2.98
C LYS A 71 12.29 15.51 4.17
N THR A 72 12.80 16.22 5.17
CA THR A 72 12.05 16.55 6.40
C THR A 72 10.98 17.61 6.20
N ASP A 73 11.07 18.38 5.11
CA ASP A 73 10.18 19.46 4.72
C ASP A 73 9.21 19.07 3.58
N LEU A 74 9.22 17.81 3.15
CA LEU A 74 8.29 17.33 2.12
C LEU A 74 6.87 17.34 2.67
N VAL A 75 6.08 18.30 2.20
CA VAL A 75 4.68 18.49 2.55
C VAL A 75 3.86 18.42 1.28
N VAL A 76 2.88 17.52 1.26
CA VAL A 76 1.99 17.30 0.13
C VAL A 76 0.56 17.50 0.61
N SER A 77 -0.11 18.52 0.08
CA SER A 77 -1.43 18.97 0.59
C SER A 77 -1.47 19.14 2.12
N GLY A 78 -0.39 19.62 2.75
CA GLY A 78 -0.32 19.79 4.21
C GLY A 78 0.06 18.53 5.00
N VAL A 79 0.30 17.40 4.33
CA VAL A 79 0.72 16.14 4.96
C VAL A 79 2.21 15.90 4.73
N SER A 80 2.97 15.72 5.80
CA SER A 80 4.37 15.27 5.74
C SER A 80 4.49 13.79 6.13
N PRO A 81 5.35 13.00 5.47
CA PRO A 81 5.74 11.68 5.93
C PRO A 81 6.31 11.75 7.36
N ARG A 82 5.90 10.81 8.21
CA ARG A 82 6.35 10.72 9.61
C ARG A 82 7.50 9.73 9.81
N ASP A 83 7.69 8.81 8.86
CA ASP A 83 8.79 7.86 8.81
C ASP A 83 9.32 7.69 7.39
N VAL A 84 10.43 6.97 7.29
CA VAL A 84 11.13 6.68 6.03
C VAL A 84 10.26 5.87 5.05
N LYS A 85 9.41 4.96 5.52
CA LYS A 85 8.58 4.10 4.65
C LYS A 85 7.38 4.88 4.08
N GLN A 86 6.79 5.80 4.85
CA GLN A 86 5.84 6.77 4.32
C GLN A 86 6.49 7.70 3.29
N PHE A 87 7.74 8.11 3.54
CA PHE A 87 8.49 8.91 2.57
C PHE A 87 8.74 8.13 1.26
N MET A 88 9.14 6.85 1.35
CA MET A 88 9.27 5.99 0.17
C MET A 88 7.96 5.83 -0.61
N LEU A 89 6.84 5.65 0.10
CA LEU A 89 5.52 5.60 -0.52
C LEU A 89 5.24 6.90 -1.28
N LEU A 90 5.48 8.05 -0.66
CA LEU A 90 5.25 9.35 -1.28
C LEU A 90 6.19 9.61 -2.48
N GLU A 91 7.47 9.25 -2.38
CA GLU A 91 8.43 9.40 -3.49
C GLU A 91 8.06 8.50 -4.68
N SER A 92 7.60 7.27 -4.41
CA SER A 92 7.07 6.36 -5.43
C SER A 92 5.81 6.91 -6.09
N LEU A 93 4.93 7.55 -5.32
CA LEU A 93 3.74 8.22 -5.84
C LEU A 93 4.11 9.42 -6.73
N GLN A 94 5.13 10.20 -6.37
CA GLN A 94 5.58 11.36 -7.15
C GLN A 94 6.37 10.98 -8.41
N ASP A 95 6.93 9.77 -8.49
CA ASP A 95 7.62 9.27 -9.68
C ASP A 95 6.64 9.08 -10.86
N SER A 96 6.83 9.86 -11.92
CA SER A 96 5.99 9.82 -13.14
C SER A 96 6.14 8.52 -13.94
N ASN A 97 7.24 7.79 -13.77
CA ASN A 97 7.46 6.52 -14.48
C ASN A 97 6.76 5.34 -13.79
N THR A 98 6.52 5.45 -12.49
CA THR A 98 5.79 4.44 -11.72
C THR A 98 4.28 4.63 -11.91
N LEU A 99 3.67 3.86 -12.80
CA LEU A 99 2.23 3.94 -13.11
C LEU A 99 1.35 3.21 -12.09
N MET A 100 1.90 2.26 -11.35
CA MET A 100 1.20 1.51 -10.30
C MET A 100 2.03 1.50 -9.02
N THR A 101 1.50 2.11 -7.96
CA THR A 101 2.14 2.10 -6.63
C THR A 101 1.28 1.30 -5.66
N ILE A 102 1.91 0.39 -4.91
CA ILE A 102 1.25 -0.45 -3.93
C ILE A 102 1.76 -0.08 -2.54
N GLY A 103 0.84 0.34 -1.66
CA GLY A 103 1.11 0.63 -0.25
C GLY A 103 0.47 -0.42 0.64
N LEU A 104 1.26 -1.34 1.18
CA LEU A 104 0.81 -2.38 2.10
C LEU A 104 1.19 -2.03 3.53
N GLY A 105 0.38 -2.38 4.51
CA GLY A 105 0.73 -2.20 5.91
C GLY A 105 -0.51 -2.19 6.80
N GLN A 106 -0.31 -2.34 8.10
CA GLN A 106 -1.42 -2.40 9.05
C GLN A 106 -2.24 -1.11 9.10
N ALA A 107 -3.46 -1.19 9.64
CA ALA A 107 -4.25 -0.01 9.96
C ALA A 107 -3.48 0.94 10.90
N GLY A 108 -3.49 2.24 10.58
CA GLY A 108 -2.74 3.26 11.33
C GLY A 108 -1.34 3.58 10.78
N THR A 109 -0.90 2.94 9.69
CA THR A 109 0.39 3.23 9.01
C THR A 109 0.37 4.48 8.12
N GLY A 110 -0.77 5.15 7.98
CA GLY A 110 -0.90 6.39 7.20
C GLY A 110 -0.98 6.21 5.67
N LYS A 111 -1.02 4.96 5.16
CA LYS A 111 -1.05 4.65 3.72
C LYS A 111 -2.16 5.40 2.95
N SER A 112 -3.38 5.44 3.48
CA SER A 112 -4.54 6.09 2.85
C SER A 112 -4.42 7.62 2.88
N THR A 113 -3.91 8.19 3.98
CA THR A 113 -3.66 9.63 4.12
C THR A 113 -2.62 10.12 3.12
N ILE A 114 -1.46 9.44 3.03
CA ILE A 114 -0.39 9.80 2.08
C ILE A 114 -0.88 9.72 0.63
N ALA A 115 -1.58 8.64 0.27
CA ALA A 115 -2.10 8.47 -1.08
C ALA A 115 -3.14 9.54 -1.47
N MET A 116 -4.05 9.89 -0.56
CA MET A 116 -5.06 10.92 -0.81
C MET A 116 -4.47 12.33 -0.84
N ALA A 117 -3.49 12.62 0.01
CA ALA A 117 -2.77 13.89 0.00
C ALA A 117 -2.05 14.09 -1.34
N TYR A 118 -1.37 13.04 -1.83
CA TYR A 118 -0.76 13.04 -3.16
C TYR A 118 -1.81 13.23 -4.27
N ALA A 119 -2.93 12.50 -4.22
CA ALA A 119 -3.95 12.61 -5.26
C ALA A 119 -4.59 14.01 -5.32
N LEU A 120 -4.79 14.66 -4.18
CA LEU A 120 -5.26 16.04 -4.10
C LEU A 120 -4.24 17.01 -4.71
N GLU A 121 -2.97 16.93 -4.30
CA GLU A 121 -1.91 17.79 -4.83
C GLU A 121 -1.77 17.61 -6.35
N ASP A 122 -1.74 16.36 -6.80
CA ASP A 122 -1.69 16.03 -8.21
C ASP A 122 -2.91 16.58 -8.97
N HIS A 123 -4.12 16.46 -8.40
CA HIS A 123 -5.31 17.07 -8.99
C HIS A 123 -5.18 18.59 -9.12
N PHE A 124 -4.67 19.27 -8.09
CA PHE A 124 -4.50 20.71 -8.13
C PHE A 124 -3.51 21.13 -9.24
N ASN A 125 -2.44 20.37 -9.42
CA ASN A 125 -1.37 20.64 -10.38
C ASN A 125 -1.72 20.26 -11.82
N THR A 126 -2.33 19.09 -12.02
CA THR A 126 -2.50 18.46 -13.34
C THR A 126 -3.95 18.39 -13.81
N LYS A 127 -4.90 18.67 -12.91
CA LYS A 127 -6.35 18.51 -13.13
C LYS A 127 -6.81 17.07 -13.41
N ARG A 128 -5.95 16.07 -13.17
CA ARG A 128 -6.33 14.65 -13.23
C ARG A 128 -7.47 14.36 -12.24
N LYS A 129 -8.48 13.61 -12.68
CA LYS A 129 -9.60 13.23 -11.79
C LYS A 129 -9.12 12.25 -10.72
N ILE A 130 -9.77 12.24 -9.57
CA ILE A 130 -9.52 11.26 -8.51
C ILE A 130 -10.67 10.25 -8.51
N HIS A 131 -10.34 8.97 -8.67
CA HIS A 131 -11.25 7.86 -8.48
C HIS A 131 -10.89 7.12 -7.20
N LEU A 132 -11.90 6.80 -6.39
CA LEU A 132 -11.75 6.10 -5.11
C LEU A 132 -12.57 4.82 -5.15
N SER A 133 -12.03 3.72 -4.64
CA SER A 133 -12.75 2.44 -4.58
C SER A 133 -12.37 1.60 -3.37
N LYS A 134 -13.28 0.74 -2.96
CA LYS A 134 -13.07 -0.36 -2.00
C LYS A 134 -13.80 -1.62 -2.49
N PRO A 135 -13.34 -2.83 -2.11
CA PRO A 135 -14.07 -4.08 -2.28
C PRO A 135 -15.48 -4.01 -1.70
N THR A 136 -16.44 -4.02 -2.60
CA THR A 136 -17.89 -3.93 -2.38
C THR A 136 -18.52 -5.27 -1.97
N SER A 137 -17.86 -6.39 -2.27
CA SER A 137 -18.32 -7.72 -1.87
C SER A 137 -18.36 -7.97 -0.36
N LEU A 138 -17.78 -7.05 0.44
CA LEU A 138 -17.86 -7.03 1.89
C LEU A 138 -19.20 -6.46 2.41
N VAL A 139 -20.04 -5.91 1.52
CA VAL A 139 -21.29 -5.18 1.85
C VAL A 139 -22.53 -6.08 1.86
N GLY A 140 -22.41 -7.40 1.78
CA GLY A 140 -23.61 -8.23 1.88
C GLY A 140 -23.37 -9.71 1.77
N GLY A 141 -23.35 -10.37 2.92
CA GLY A 141 -23.68 -11.79 3.01
C GLY A 141 -25.16 -12.01 2.69
N THR A 142 -25.56 -11.83 1.43
CA THR A 142 -26.84 -12.33 0.91
C THR A 142 -26.76 -12.38 -0.61
N LYS A 143 -26.78 -13.59 -1.16
CA LYS A 143 -27.43 -13.81 -2.45
C LYS A 143 -28.89 -13.40 -2.28
N SER A 144 -29.25 -12.17 -2.62
CA SER A 144 -30.65 -11.76 -2.66
C SER A 144 -30.86 -10.85 -3.86
N THR A 145 -31.49 -11.45 -4.86
CA THR A 145 -32.45 -10.86 -5.82
C THR A 145 -32.97 -9.49 -5.42
N PHE A 146 -32.28 -8.42 -5.78
CA PHE A 146 -32.89 -7.10 -5.99
C PHE A 146 -32.04 -6.40 -7.05
N GLY A 147 -32.66 -6.13 -8.21
CA GLY A 147 -32.02 -5.43 -9.32
C GLY A 147 -31.66 -3.99 -8.96
N PRO A 148 -30.74 -3.36 -9.70
CA PRO A 148 -30.29 -2.00 -9.39
C PRO A 148 -31.44 -1.00 -9.61
N VAL A 149 -31.87 -0.34 -8.53
CA VAL A 149 -32.70 0.87 -8.62
C VAL A 149 -31.74 2.07 -8.76
N PRO A 150 -31.88 2.91 -9.80
CA PRO A 150 -31.05 4.11 -9.95
C PRO A 150 -31.35 5.07 -8.79
N GLY A 151 -30.40 5.23 -7.86
CA GLY A 151 -30.55 6.05 -6.64
C GLY A 151 -29.95 5.41 -5.38
N ASP A 152 -29.85 4.08 -5.35
CA ASP A 152 -29.43 3.27 -4.19
C ASP A 152 -27.89 3.12 -4.04
N MET A 153 -27.09 3.48 -5.06
CA MET A 153 -25.64 3.27 -5.01
C MET A 153 -24.94 4.14 -3.97
N GLY A 154 -25.35 5.41 -3.85
CA GLY A 154 -24.77 6.33 -2.86
C GLY A 154 -25.06 5.87 -1.44
N GLU A 155 -26.29 5.42 -1.17
CA GLU A 155 -26.72 4.92 0.13
C GLU A 155 -26.05 3.58 0.48
N LYS A 156 -26.04 2.63 -0.46
CA LYS A 156 -25.41 1.31 -0.29
C LYS A 156 -23.93 1.38 0.02
N TYR A 157 -23.21 2.33 -0.57
CA TYR A 157 -21.78 2.51 -0.34
C TYR A 157 -21.43 3.67 0.60
N ALA A 158 -22.44 4.33 1.20
CA ALA A 158 -22.25 5.49 2.06
C ALA A 158 -21.19 5.27 3.15
N PRO A 159 -21.15 4.13 3.87
CA PRO A 159 -20.13 3.90 4.89
C PRO A 159 -18.70 3.89 4.33
N HIS A 160 -18.50 3.26 3.15
CA HIS A 160 -17.18 3.19 2.51
C HIS A 160 -16.75 4.54 1.97
N ILE A 161 -17.70 5.27 1.38
CA ILE A 161 -17.50 6.62 0.84
C ILE A 161 -17.13 7.59 1.97
N GLN A 162 -17.82 7.50 3.11
CA GLN A 162 -17.60 8.39 4.25
C GLN A 162 -16.17 8.30 4.77
N HIS A 163 -15.58 7.10 4.82
CA HIS A 163 -14.19 6.94 5.26
C HIS A 163 -13.20 7.77 4.42
N PHE A 164 -13.35 7.75 3.10
CA PHE A 164 -12.52 8.55 2.20
C PHE A 164 -12.71 10.05 2.45
N TYR A 165 -13.96 10.49 2.61
CA TYR A 165 -14.27 11.91 2.80
C TYR A 165 -13.77 12.45 4.13
N CYS A 166 -13.80 11.66 5.21
CA CYS A 166 -13.19 12.07 6.48
C CYS A 166 -11.68 12.36 6.30
N ILE A 167 -10.95 11.47 5.61
CA ILE A 167 -9.50 11.67 5.38
C ILE A 167 -9.26 12.92 4.50
N LEU A 168 -10.05 13.13 3.46
CA LEU A 168 -9.93 14.29 2.59
C LEU A 168 -10.27 15.60 3.32
N GLU A 169 -11.28 15.59 4.19
CA GLU A 169 -11.64 16.74 5.04
C GLU A 169 -10.51 17.07 6.03
N ASP A 170 -9.90 16.05 6.64
CA ASP A 170 -8.76 16.23 7.56
C ASP A 170 -7.56 16.86 6.83
N ILE A 171 -7.26 16.40 5.61
CA ILE A 171 -6.16 16.94 4.79
C ILE A 171 -6.43 18.39 4.39
N LEU A 172 -7.65 18.71 3.96
CA LEU A 172 -8.01 20.06 3.48
C LEU A 172 -8.32 21.05 4.62
N GLY A 173 -8.50 20.58 5.85
CA GLY A 173 -8.75 21.40 7.05
C GLY A 173 -10.16 21.99 7.15
N SER A 174 -10.42 22.84 8.15
CA SER A 174 -11.78 23.27 8.55
C SER A 174 -12.54 24.16 7.55
N LYS A 175 -11.88 24.70 6.50
CA LYS A 175 -12.53 25.45 5.42
C LYS A 175 -12.98 24.56 4.24
N SER A 176 -12.81 23.24 4.35
CA SER A 176 -12.79 22.30 3.22
C SER A 176 -14.11 21.69 2.80
N LYS A 177 -15.12 21.62 3.67
CA LYS A 177 -16.36 20.87 3.37
C LYS A 177 -17.04 21.35 2.09
N ASN A 178 -17.22 22.66 1.98
CA ASN A 178 -17.78 23.29 0.78
C ASN A 178 -16.93 23.02 -0.47
N TYR A 179 -15.59 23.01 -0.34
CA TYR A 179 -14.70 22.76 -1.47
C TYR A 179 -14.77 21.31 -1.94
N LEU A 180 -14.71 20.37 -1.00
CA LEU A 180 -14.80 18.94 -1.27
C LEU A 180 -16.16 18.59 -1.90
N ASP A 181 -17.25 19.20 -1.45
CA ASP A 181 -18.58 18.99 -2.02
C ASP A 181 -18.69 19.52 -3.46
N VAL A 182 -18.07 20.67 -3.76
CA VAL A 182 -17.96 21.16 -5.15
C VAL A 182 -17.15 20.19 -6.01
N MET A 183 -16.02 19.67 -5.53
CA MET A 183 -15.22 18.69 -6.26
C MET A 183 -15.99 17.40 -6.57
N LYS A 184 -16.80 16.91 -5.62
CA LYS A 184 -17.68 15.75 -5.83
C LYS A 184 -18.73 16.05 -6.89
N ARG A 185 -19.45 17.16 -6.75
CA ARG A 185 -20.52 17.57 -7.66
C ARG A 185 -20.01 17.75 -9.09
N ASP A 186 -18.84 18.34 -9.25
CA ASP A 186 -18.21 18.60 -10.55
C ASP A 186 -17.47 17.36 -11.10
N GLY A 187 -17.60 16.20 -10.45
CA GLY A 187 -17.03 14.93 -10.89
C GLY A 187 -15.49 14.90 -10.88
N LYS A 188 -14.85 15.73 -10.05
CA LYS A 188 -13.40 15.75 -9.86
C LYS A 188 -12.95 14.64 -8.92
N ILE A 189 -13.76 14.29 -7.94
CA ILE A 189 -13.60 13.14 -7.06
C ILE A 189 -14.81 12.23 -7.22
N ASN A 190 -14.57 10.97 -7.59
CA ASN A 190 -15.63 10.01 -7.85
C ASN A 190 -15.38 8.72 -7.06
N PHE A 191 -16.40 8.23 -6.36
CA PHE A 191 -16.38 6.84 -5.89
C PHE A 191 -16.76 5.91 -7.04
N THR A 192 -15.94 4.89 -7.30
CA THR A 192 -16.12 3.97 -8.42
C THR A 192 -16.06 2.52 -7.90
N PRO A 193 -17.21 1.85 -7.72
CA PRO A 193 -17.26 0.43 -7.39
C PRO A 193 -16.42 -0.43 -8.35
N ILE A 194 -15.79 -1.48 -7.82
CA ILE A 194 -14.91 -2.38 -8.56
C ILE A 194 -15.65 -3.03 -9.74
N GLU A 195 -16.91 -3.42 -9.55
CA GLU A 195 -17.75 -4.03 -10.59
C GLU A 195 -18.00 -3.09 -11.76
N TYR A 196 -18.04 -1.79 -11.49
CA TYR A 196 -18.26 -0.76 -12.49
C TYR A 196 -16.99 -0.35 -13.21
N ALA A 197 -15.82 -0.78 -12.77
CA ALA A 197 -14.61 -0.62 -13.59
C ALA A 197 -14.71 -1.45 -14.89
N ARG A 198 -15.54 -2.50 -14.93
CA ARG A 198 -15.77 -3.31 -16.13
C ARG A 198 -16.48 -2.49 -17.20
N GLY A 199 -15.79 -2.23 -18.31
CA GLY A 199 -16.35 -1.51 -19.46
C GLY A 199 -15.81 -0.10 -19.65
N PHE A 200 -15.13 0.46 -18.64
CA PHE A 200 -14.55 1.80 -18.72
C PHE A 200 -13.06 1.74 -19.08
N THR A 201 -12.52 2.88 -19.53
CA THR A 201 -11.08 3.15 -19.61
C THR A 201 -10.82 4.42 -18.82
N PHE A 202 -9.96 4.32 -17.80
CA PHE A 202 -9.67 5.43 -16.88
C PHE A 202 -8.46 6.23 -17.39
N LYS A 203 -8.72 7.32 -18.11
CA LYS A 203 -7.70 8.25 -18.62
C LYS A 203 -7.63 9.51 -17.77
N ASN A 204 -6.46 10.14 -17.71
CA ASN A 204 -6.23 11.40 -17.00
C ASN A 204 -6.70 11.35 -15.54
N CYS A 205 -6.33 10.30 -14.80
CA CYS A 205 -6.77 10.16 -13.41
C CYS A 205 -5.78 9.52 -12.45
N ILE A 206 -5.95 9.81 -11.17
CA ILE A 206 -5.43 9.01 -10.06
C ILE A 206 -6.56 8.09 -9.60
N PHE A 207 -6.34 6.77 -9.66
CA PHE A 207 -7.30 5.79 -9.15
C PHE A 207 -6.74 5.13 -7.89
N ILE A 208 -7.33 5.41 -6.73
CA ILE A 208 -7.01 4.77 -5.46
C ILE A 208 -8.00 3.65 -5.19
N VAL A 209 -7.48 2.45 -4.97
CA VAL A 209 -8.26 1.29 -4.49
C VAL A 209 -7.70 0.89 -3.14
N ASP A 210 -8.54 0.91 -2.11
CA ASP A 210 -8.17 0.57 -0.74
C ASP A 210 -8.79 -0.78 -0.33
N GLU A 211 -8.26 -1.42 0.71
CA GLU A 211 -8.55 -2.81 1.11
C GLU A 211 -8.29 -3.88 0.03
N VAL A 212 -7.25 -3.71 -0.78
CA VAL A 212 -6.98 -4.59 -1.94
C VAL A 212 -6.69 -6.05 -1.57
N GLN A 213 -6.36 -6.33 -0.30
CA GLN A 213 -6.20 -7.69 0.21
C GLN A 213 -7.45 -8.55 0.03
N ASN A 214 -8.63 -7.91 -0.05
CA ASN A 214 -9.92 -8.55 -0.21
C ASN A 214 -10.31 -8.77 -1.68
N LEU A 215 -9.54 -8.27 -2.65
CA LEU A 215 -9.81 -8.49 -4.07
C LEU A 215 -9.26 -9.83 -4.55
N THR A 216 -10.03 -10.53 -5.37
CA THR A 216 -9.54 -11.67 -6.16
C THR A 216 -8.60 -11.19 -7.26
N TRP A 217 -7.79 -12.11 -7.81
CA TRP A 217 -6.98 -11.81 -9.00
C TRP A 217 -7.82 -11.27 -10.16
N HIS A 218 -9.01 -11.82 -10.38
CA HIS A 218 -9.89 -11.39 -11.47
C HIS A 218 -10.38 -9.95 -11.28
N GLU A 219 -10.77 -9.56 -10.07
CA GLU A 219 -11.16 -8.18 -9.73
C GLU A 219 -9.98 -7.21 -9.89
N LEU A 220 -8.80 -7.57 -9.38
CA LEU A 220 -7.61 -6.71 -9.47
C LEU A 220 -7.13 -6.53 -10.92
N LYS A 221 -7.11 -7.62 -11.70
CA LYS A 221 -6.82 -7.59 -13.15
C LYS A 221 -7.83 -6.71 -13.89
N THR A 222 -9.11 -6.81 -13.52
CA THR A 222 -10.18 -6.03 -14.14
C THR A 222 -9.90 -4.55 -14.05
N ILE A 223 -9.56 -4.02 -12.87
CA ILE A 223 -9.27 -2.59 -12.71
C ILE A 223 -7.96 -2.21 -13.37
N SER A 224 -6.90 -2.98 -13.10
CA SER A 224 -5.54 -2.66 -13.57
C SER A 224 -5.46 -2.56 -15.10
N SER A 225 -6.17 -3.44 -15.81
CA SER A 225 -6.19 -3.47 -17.29
C SER A 225 -7.04 -2.36 -17.92
N ARG A 226 -7.77 -1.56 -17.13
CA ARG A 226 -8.56 -0.42 -17.62
C ARG A 226 -7.86 0.93 -17.40
N MET A 227 -6.68 0.94 -16.80
CA MET A 227 -5.89 2.17 -16.65
C MET A 227 -5.39 2.61 -18.02
N GLY A 228 -5.82 3.80 -18.43
CA GLY A 228 -5.46 4.42 -19.69
C GLY A 228 -4.32 5.45 -19.54
N GLU A 229 -4.10 6.19 -20.62
CA GLU A 229 -3.05 7.22 -20.70
C GLU A 229 -3.18 8.28 -19.61
N ASN A 230 -2.02 8.77 -19.16
CA ASN A 230 -1.90 9.80 -18.13
C ASN A 230 -2.66 9.47 -16.83
N SER A 231 -2.67 8.19 -16.47
CA SER A 231 -3.29 7.72 -15.24
C SER A 231 -2.31 6.97 -14.36
N LYS A 232 -2.55 7.02 -13.05
CA LYS A 232 -1.80 6.26 -12.05
C LYS A 232 -2.76 5.47 -11.18
N LEU A 233 -2.44 4.20 -10.94
CA LEU A 233 -3.17 3.31 -10.05
C LEU A 233 -2.45 3.19 -8.71
N ILE A 234 -3.19 3.41 -7.63
CA ILE A 234 -2.68 3.29 -6.26
C ILE A 234 -3.47 2.19 -5.57
N LEU A 235 -2.78 1.15 -5.13
CA LEU A 235 -3.38 -0.02 -4.47
C LEU A 235 -2.96 -0.03 -3.01
N LEU A 236 -3.91 0.03 -2.09
CA LEU A 236 -3.67 0.09 -0.65
C LEU A 236 -4.32 -1.07 0.06
N GLY A 237 -3.64 -1.66 1.04
CA GLY A 237 -4.21 -2.78 1.79
C GLY A 237 -3.37 -3.27 2.95
N ASP A 238 -3.86 -4.32 3.60
CA ASP A 238 -3.18 -5.01 4.69
C ASP A 238 -3.26 -6.54 4.50
N LEU A 239 -2.15 -7.17 4.13
CA LEU A 239 -2.11 -8.63 3.93
C LEU A 239 -2.37 -9.45 5.20
N ALA A 240 -2.26 -8.83 6.39
CA ALA A 240 -2.56 -9.49 7.65
C ALA A 240 -4.07 -9.47 8.00
N GLN A 241 -4.87 -8.65 7.31
CA GLN A 241 -6.31 -8.45 7.56
C GLN A 241 -7.15 -8.83 6.34
N ILE A 242 -7.14 -10.13 5.99
CA ILE A 242 -8.00 -10.67 4.94
C ILE A 242 -9.37 -10.98 5.55
N ASP A 243 -10.38 -10.21 5.15
CA ASP A 243 -11.76 -10.38 5.63
C ASP A 243 -12.49 -11.51 4.90
N ARG A 244 -12.05 -11.85 3.69
CA ARG A 244 -12.61 -12.96 2.93
C ARG A 244 -12.14 -14.32 3.46
N LYS A 245 -13.00 -15.33 3.37
CA LYS A 245 -12.73 -16.73 3.75
C LYS A 245 -11.80 -17.45 2.76
N TYR A 246 -10.69 -16.84 2.38
CA TYR A 246 -9.68 -17.47 1.53
C TYR A 246 -8.28 -17.29 2.11
N SER A 247 -7.33 -18.07 1.60
CA SER A 247 -5.94 -17.99 2.05
C SER A 247 -5.24 -16.76 1.45
N LEU A 248 -4.13 -16.32 2.06
CA LEU A 248 -3.29 -15.26 1.50
C LEU A 248 -2.90 -15.52 0.03
N GLN A 249 -2.71 -16.79 -0.34
CA GLN A 249 -2.32 -17.20 -1.69
C GLN A 249 -3.44 -16.98 -2.72
N ASP A 250 -4.69 -16.91 -2.27
CA ASP A 250 -5.85 -16.64 -3.13
C ASP A 250 -6.10 -15.14 -3.31
N SER A 251 -5.46 -14.30 -2.49
CA SER A 251 -5.56 -12.85 -2.59
C SER A 251 -4.95 -12.37 -3.91
N GLY A 252 -5.70 -11.54 -4.65
CA GLY A 252 -5.26 -11.00 -5.94
C GLY A 252 -4.00 -10.17 -5.81
N ILE A 253 -3.89 -9.38 -4.74
CA ILE A 253 -2.72 -8.55 -4.48
C ILE A 253 -1.48 -9.38 -4.18
N TYR A 254 -1.61 -10.47 -3.42
CA TYR A 254 -0.50 -11.38 -3.12
C TYR A 254 0.05 -12.01 -4.42
N ASN A 255 -0.85 -12.46 -5.29
CA ASN A 255 -0.48 -13.01 -6.60
C ASN A 255 0.21 -11.98 -7.50
N MET A 256 -0.25 -10.73 -7.49
CA MET A 256 0.34 -9.64 -8.26
C MET A 256 1.78 -9.36 -7.82
N ILE A 257 2.00 -9.09 -6.53
CA ILE A 257 3.32 -8.71 -6.00
C ILE A 257 4.31 -9.88 -5.99
N SER A 258 3.82 -11.12 -5.99
CA SER A 258 4.67 -12.30 -6.08
C SER A 258 5.19 -12.57 -7.50
N SER A 259 4.59 -11.97 -8.52
CA SER A 259 4.96 -12.17 -9.92
C SER A 259 6.31 -11.55 -10.27
N ASP A 260 7.20 -12.31 -10.92
CA ASP A 260 8.47 -11.76 -11.42
C ASP A 260 8.27 -10.62 -12.43
N LYS A 261 7.19 -10.67 -13.22
CA LYS A 261 6.87 -9.59 -14.17
C LYS A 261 6.57 -8.27 -13.45
N PHE A 262 5.93 -8.35 -12.28
CA PHE A 262 5.69 -7.18 -11.44
C PHE A 262 7.02 -6.67 -10.88
N LYS A 263 7.79 -7.54 -10.22
CA LYS A 263 9.03 -7.13 -9.54
C LYS A 263 10.10 -6.58 -10.50
N LYS A 264 10.14 -7.06 -11.75
CA LYS A 264 11.09 -6.62 -12.79
C LYS A 264 10.58 -5.43 -13.62
N SER A 265 9.42 -4.84 -13.30
CA SER A 265 8.83 -3.75 -14.07
C SER A 265 9.21 -2.38 -13.52
N SER A 266 9.62 -1.47 -14.40
CA SER A 266 9.78 -0.04 -14.09
C SER A 266 8.45 0.71 -13.96
N LEU A 267 7.31 0.06 -14.25
CA LEU A 267 5.99 0.68 -14.15
C LEU A 267 5.36 0.51 -12.76
N THR A 268 5.93 -0.35 -11.93
CA THR A 268 5.31 -0.76 -10.67
C THR A 268 6.24 -0.52 -9.49
N SER A 269 5.69 -0.27 -8.31
CA SER A 269 6.45 -0.21 -7.07
C SER A 269 5.59 -0.70 -5.91
N CYS A 270 6.21 -1.34 -4.92
CA CYS A 270 5.54 -1.85 -3.74
C CYS A 270 6.30 -1.46 -2.47
N ILE A 271 5.60 -0.79 -1.55
CA ILE A 271 6.13 -0.32 -0.28
C ILE A 271 5.30 -0.95 0.83
N TYR A 272 6.00 -1.57 1.79
CA TYR A 272 5.39 -2.11 3.00
C TYR A 272 5.68 -1.18 4.17
N LEU A 273 4.64 -0.61 4.77
CA LEU A 273 4.70 0.31 5.90
C LEU A 273 4.56 -0.49 7.20
N THR A 274 5.46 -0.24 8.14
CA THR A 274 5.53 -0.98 9.41
C THR A 274 5.08 -0.15 10.60
N GLU A 275 5.40 1.14 10.63
CA GLU A 275 5.15 1.98 11.79
C GLU A 275 3.69 2.40 11.88
N GLN A 276 3.09 2.16 13.05
CA GLN A 276 1.69 2.51 13.32
C GLN A 276 1.63 3.75 14.20
N TYR A 277 0.93 4.77 13.73
CA TYR A 277 0.70 5.99 14.49
C TYR A 277 -0.64 5.90 15.22
N ARG A 278 -0.66 5.05 16.26
CA ARG A 278 -1.84 4.78 17.07
C ARG A 278 -1.84 5.59 18.36
N SER A 279 -3.04 5.85 18.87
CA SER A 279 -3.19 6.36 20.24
C SER A 279 -2.69 5.31 21.24
N PRO A 280 -2.27 5.71 22.46
CA PRO A 280 -1.85 4.76 23.49
C PRO A 280 -2.84 3.62 23.75
N LEU A 281 -4.15 3.90 23.66
CA LEU A 281 -5.20 2.89 23.79
C LEU A 281 -5.17 1.87 22.64
N ALA A 282 -5.02 2.33 21.40
CA ALA A 282 -5.01 1.44 20.24
C ALA A 282 -3.72 0.61 20.16
N THR A 283 -2.62 1.10 20.73
CA THR A 283 -1.40 0.30 20.98
C THR A 283 -1.67 -0.80 21.99
N LEU A 284 -2.25 -0.47 23.15
CA LEU A 284 -2.61 -1.46 24.19
C LEU A 284 -3.51 -2.58 23.64
N ILE A 285 -4.52 -2.25 22.83
CA ILE A 285 -5.40 -3.26 22.23
C ILE A 285 -4.65 -4.16 21.26
N ALA A 286 -3.69 -3.62 20.49
CA ALA A 286 -2.84 -4.43 19.60
C ALA A 286 -1.97 -5.40 20.40
N ASP A 287 -1.35 -4.92 21.48
CA ASP A 287 -0.53 -5.76 22.37
C ASP A 287 -1.37 -6.89 22.97
N ILE A 288 -2.62 -6.62 23.37
CA ILE A 288 -3.56 -7.63 23.88
C ILE A 288 -3.91 -8.68 22.80
N ASP A 289 -4.09 -8.28 21.54
CA ASP A 289 -4.38 -9.21 20.44
C ASP A 289 -3.18 -10.13 20.14
N ASP A 290 -1.97 -9.57 20.13
CA ASP A 290 -0.73 -10.34 19.97
C ASP A 290 -0.50 -11.33 21.12
N ASP A 291 -0.84 -10.93 22.34
CA ASP A 291 -0.85 -11.79 23.53
C ASP A 291 -1.80 -12.99 23.36
N LYS A 292 -3.02 -12.74 22.84
CA LYS A 292 -3.99 -13.78 22.53
C LYS A 292 -3.47 -14.75 21.48
N ARG A 293 -2.98 -14.24 20.34
CA ARG A 293 -2.43 -15.06 19.24
C ARG A 293 -1.27 -15.94 19.73
N THR A 294 -0.41 -15.39 20.58
CA THR A 294 0.72 -16.11 21.17
C THR A 294 0.24 -17.23 22.09
N ARG A 295 -0.79 -16.99 22.91
CA ARG A 295 -1.40 -18.02 23.77
C ARG A 295 -2.07 -19.14 22.95
N GLU A 296 -2.77 -18.80 21.87
CA GLU A 296 -3.40 -19.78 20.96
C GLU A 296 -2.38 -20.63 20.21
N ASN A 297 -1.25 -20.05 19.80
CA ASN A 297 -0.18 -20.81 19.15
C ASN A 297 0.53 -21.75 20.14
N LYS A 298 0.72 -21.33 21.40
CA LYS A 298 1.23 -22.20 22.47
C LYS A 298 0.28 -23.35 22.79
N SER A 299 -1.04 -23.11 22.83
CA SER A 299 -2.02 -24.17 23.09
C SER A 299 -2.09 -25.17 21.93
N LYS A 300 -2.10 -24.71 20.68
CA LYS A 300 -2.04 -25.57 19.47
C LYS A 300 -0.75 -26.40 19.38
N GLY A 301 0.40 -25.82 19.75
CA GLY A 301 1.68 -26.54 19.84
C GLY A 301 1.71 -27.62 20.92
N THR A 302 1.00 -27.41 22.02
CA THR A 302 0.88 -28.37 23.13
C THR A 302 -0.04 -29.55 22.77
N VAL A 303 -1.13 -29.29 22.03
CA VAL A 303 -2.02 -30.34 21.51
C VAL A 303 -1.33 -31.22 20.46
N ARG A 304 -0.52 -30.63 19.56
CA ARG A 304 0.29 -31.40 18.59
C ARG A 304 1.32 -32.32 19.26
N LYS A 305 1.99 -31.86 20.32
CA LYS A 305 2.96 -32.70 21.07
C LYS A 305 2.30 -33.89 21.79
N ARG A 306 1.08 -33.73 22.31
CA ARG A 306 0.32 -34.83 22.94
C ARG A 306 -0.15 -35.89 21.95
N ASN A 307 -0.47 -35.52 20.70
CA ASN A 307 -0.90 -36.48 19.69
C ASN A 307 0.25 -37.28 19.06
N THR A 308 1.49 -36.76 19.09
CA THR A 308 2.68 -37.49 18.60
C THR A 308 3.26 -38.48 19.61
N SER A 309 2.87 -38.40 20.89
CA SER A 309 3.33 -39.35 21.93
C SER A 309 2.45 -40.60 22.06
N ASN A 310 1.32 -40.69 21.36
CA ASN A 310 0.36 -41.80 21.48
C ASN A 310 0.36 -42.81 20.30
N THR A 311 1.32 -42.74 19.37
CA THR A 311 1.40 -43.65 18.19
C THR A 311 2.61 -44.59 18.17
N LYS A 312 3.25 -44.85 19.31
CA LYS A 312 4.28 -45.90 19.44
C LYS A 312 3.96 -46.90 20.54
N THR A 313 2.97 -47.75 20.29
CA THR A 313 2.80 -49.09 20.87
C THR A 313 1.63 -49.76 20.17
N VAL A 314 1.91 -50.55 19.14
CA VAL A 314 1.63 -51.99 18.97
C VAL A 314 2.41 -52.45 17.74
#